data_AF-A0A059LBA8-F1
#
_entry.id   AF-A0A059LBA8-F1
#
_cell.length_a   1.000
_cell.length_b   1.000
_cell.length_c   1.000
_cell.angle_alpha   90.00
_cell.angle_beta   90.00
_cell.angle_gamma   90.00
#
_symmetry.space_group_name_H-M   'P 1'
#
loop_
_entity.id
_entity.type
_entity.pdbx_description
1 polymer ?
#
loop_
_entity_poly.entity_id
_entity_poly.type
_entity_poly.pdbx_seq_one_letter_code
_entity_poly.pdbx_strand_id
1 'polypeptide(L)'
;AVYAAALGLIPHARFTFAKLWILAAQAHLRARDLSAARRLLGQALGRCPKDKLFRAYVEMELSLGCVDRCRALYEKYVQWAPGSAAAWSRWAQLEAELGEADRARALFELGLAQRPLDAPELLWKAYIDAEAELGEVGRARDLYERLLELTGHVKVWLSFAAFEAAQDGGAERARGVYGRAFEQLRERQPEAKEEAVVLLEAWKAWEAEQGEGEGVAEVEKRMPRRVKRRRPILLEDGSAGAGVEE
;
A
#
# COMPACT_ATOMS: atom_id res chain seq x y z
N ALA A 1 -3.86 15.62 38.38
CA ALA A 1 -4.81 16.74 38.60
C ALA A 1 -5.13 17.50 37.30
N VAL A 2 -4.13 18.08 36.61
CA VAL A 2 -4.34 18.93 35.42
C VAL A 2 -5.05 18.23 34.25
N TYR A 3 -4.62 17.01 33.88
CA TYR A 3 -5.24 16.26 32.78
C TYR A 3 -6.67 15.81 33.07
N ALA A 4 -6.99 15.44 34.32
CA ALA A 4 -8.35 15.07 34.71
C ALA A 4 -9.31 16.27 34.67
N ALA A 5 -8.85 17.45 35.10
CA ALA A 5 -9.61 18.70 34.98
C ALA A 5 -9.79 19.11 33.51
N ALA A 6 -8.74 18.99 32.68
CA ALA A 6 -8.83 19.28 31.24
C ALA A 6 -9.80 18.33 30.51
N LEU A 7 -9.84 17.05 30.91
CA LEU A 7 -10.82 16.08 30.40
C LEU A 7 -12.24 16.34 30.94
N GLY A 8 -12.41 16.97 32.10
CA GLY A 8 -13.73 17.39 32.59
C GLY A 8 -14.27 18.63 31.89
N LEU A 9 -13.39 19.55 31.47
CA LEU A 9 -13.74 20.84 30.86
C LEU A 9 -14.07 20.75 29.37
N ILE A 10 -13.54 19.74 28.66
CA ILE A 10 -13.77 19.61 27.22
C ILE A 10 -15.10 18.88 26.97
N PRO A 11 -16.03 19.47 26.20
CA PRO A 11 -17.24 18.81 25.78
C PRO A 11 -16.91 17.74 24.73
N HIS A 12 -16.70 16.50 25.18
CA HIS A 12 -16.35 15.37 24.32
C HIS A 12 -17.44 14.99 23.30
N ALA A 13 -18.64 15.55 23.43
CA ALA A 13 -19.73 15.36 22.47
C ALA A 13 -19.62 16.24 21.20
N ARG A 14 -18.86 17.35 21.25
CA ARG A 14 -18.72 18.29 20.12
C ARG A 14 -17.31 18.40 19.59
N PHE A 15 -16.29 18.26 20.45
CA PHE A 15 -14.90 18.43 20.07
C PHE A 15 -14.00 17.57 20.95
N THR A 16 -13.24 16.66 20.35
CA THR A 16 -12.27 15.83 21.09
C THR A 16 -10.87 15.88 20.53
N PHE A 17 -9.94 16.13 21.44
CA PHE A 17 -8.51 16.10 21.17
C PHE A 17 -7.96 14.72 21.56
N ALA A 18 -7.84 13.80 20.59
CA ALA A 18 -7.26 12.47 20.82
C ALA A 18 -5.90 12.55 21.51
N LYS A 19 -5.10 13.56 21.17
CA LYS A 19 -3.78 13.81 21.76
C LYS A 19 -3.84 14.13 23.26
N LEU A 20 -4.91 14.72 23.78
CA LEU A 20 -5.03 14.98 25.23
C LEU A 20 -5.20 13.68 26.02
N TRP A 21 -6.03 12.76 25.52
CA TRP A 21 -6.21 11.43 26.11
C TRP A 21 -4.92 10.62 26.08
N ILE A 22 -4.16 10.70 24.98
CA ILE A 22 -2.84 10.04 24.84
C ILE A 22 -1.85 10.63 25.85
N LEU A 23 -1.75 11.96 25.96
CA LEU A 23 -0.86 12.62 26.92
C LEU A 23 -1.24 12.30 28.38
N ALA A 24 -2.54 12.21 28.68
CA ALA A 24 -3.04 11.81 29.99
C ALA A 24 -2.66 10.36 30.31
N ALA A 25 -2.84 9.43 29.36
CA ALA A 25 -2.42 8.04 29.51
C ALA A 25 -0.90 7.93 29.74
N GLN A 26 -0.09 8.63 28.94
CA GLN A 26 1.36 8.71 29.13
C GLN A 26 1.76 9.27 30.49
N ALA A 27 1.02 10.24 31.03
CA ALA A 27 1.27 10.75 32.37
C ALA A 27 0.99 9.69 33.45
N HIS A 28 -0.05 8.87 33.28
CA HIS A 28 -0.31 7.73 34.16
C HIS A 28 0.74 6.61 34.04
N LEU A 29 1.24 6.36 32.82
CA LEU A 29 2.38 5.43 32.61
C LEU A 29 3.64 5.92 33.34
N ARG A 30 3.94 7.23 33.27
CA ARG A 30 5.05 7.83 34.04
C ARG A 30 4.85 7.71 35.55
N ALA A 31 3.61 7.82 36.01
CA ALA A 31 3.23 7.58 37.40
C ALA A 31 3.19 6.09 37.80
N ARG A 32 3.52 5.17 36.88
CA ARG A 32 3.44 3.70 37.02
C ARG A 32 2.05 3.16 37.34
N ASP A 33 1.00 3.94 37.07
CA ASP A 33 -0.38 3.51 37.24
C ASP A 33 -0.97 3.00 35.91
N LEU A 34 -0.67 1.73 35.61
CA LEU A 34 -1.15 1.04 34.41
C LEU A 34 -2.67 0.88 34.42
N SER A 35 -3.28 0.71 35.59
CA SER A 35 -4.71 0.50 35.72
C SER A 35 -5.49 1.75 35.37
N ALA A 36 -5.05 2.91 35.87
CA ALA A 36 -5.65 4.19 35.52
C ALA A 36 -5.44 4.52 34.04
N ALA A 37 -4.24 4.29 33.49
CA ALA A 37 -3.96 4.51 32.06
C ALA A 37 -4.93 3.71 31.17
N ARG A 38 -5.13 2.42 31.47
CA ARG A 38 -6.05 1.53 30.75
C ARG A 38 -7.51 1.96 30.87
N ARG A 39 -7.97 2.31 32.08
CA ARG A 39 -9.34 2.82 32.27
C ARG A 39 -9.58 4.11 31.49
N LEU A 40 -8.59 4.99 31.47
CA LEU A 40 -8.66 6.28 30.78
C LEU A 40 -8.72 6.10 29.26
N LEU A 41 -7.91 5.21 28.69
CA LEU A 41 -7.96 4.87 27.26
C LEU A 41 -9.24 4.12 26.89
N GLY A 42 -9.71 3.19 27.73
CA GLY A 42 -11.00 2.52 27.54
C GLY A 42 -12.19 3.50 27.57
N GLN A 43 -12.17 4.46 28.50
CA GLN A 43 -13.16 5.55 28.55
C GLN A 43 -13.07 6.46 27.31
N ALA A 44 -11.86 6.73 26.83
CA ALA A 44 -11.65 7.51 25.63
C ALA A 44 -12.25 6.82 24.40
N LEU A 45 -12.05 5.51 24.24
CA LEU A 45 -12.63 4.72 23.15
C LEU A 45 -14.16 4.67 23.22
N GLY A 46 -14.72 4.48 24.42
CA GLY A 46 -16.18 4.44 24.59
C GLY A 46 -16.86 5.78 24.35
N ARG A 47 -16.20 6.90 24.66
CA ARG A 47 -16.74 8.25 24.40
C ARG A 47 -16.51 8.70 22.96
N CYS A 48 -15.36 8.38 22.39
CA CYS A 48 -14.92 8.84 21.08
C CYS A 48 -14.00 7.80 20.42
N PRO A 49 -14.55 6.85 19.65
CA PRO A 49 -13.73 5.95 18.87
C PRO A 49 -13.06 6.73 17.73
N LYS A 50 -11.74 6.82 17.76
CA LYS A 50 -10.90 7.42 16.70
C LYS A 50 -9.74 6.50 16.42
N ASP A 51 -9.37 6.33 15.14
CA ASP A 51 -8.19 5.59 14.68
C ASP A 51 -6.94 5.87 15.52
N LYS A 52 -6.66 7.15 15.78
CA LYS A 52 -5.47 7.58 16.54
C LYS A 52 -5.47 7.09 17.99
N LEU A 53 -6.65 6.94 18.61
CA LEU A 53 -6.76 6.43 19.98
C LEU A 53 -6.58 4.92 20.02
N PHE A 54 -7.14 4.19 19.05
CA PHE A 54 -6.90 2.75 18.92
C PHE A 54 -5.41 2.46 18.72
N ARG A 55 -4.75 3.18 17.80
CA ARG A 55 -3.31 3.05 17.56
C ARG A 55 -2.48 3.32 18.81
N ALA A 56 -2.73 4.42 19.50
CA ALA A 56 -2.00 4.75 20.72
C ALA A 56 -2.25 3.75 21.86
N TYR A 57 -3.45 3.17 21.94
CA TYR A 57 -3.75 2.16 22.94
C TYR A 57 -3.07 0.83 22.63
N VAL A 58 -3.09 0.40 21.38
CA VAL A 58 -2.35 -0.80 20.95
C VAL A 58 -0.85 -0.61 21.18
N GLU A 59 -0.26 0.51 20.77
CA GLU A 59 1.17 0.80 20.97
C GLU A 59 1.55 0.75 22.46
N MET A 60 0.68 1.30 23.33
CA MET A 60 0.86 1.17 24.78
C MET A 60 0.82 -0.29 25.24
N GLU A 61 -0.17 -1.09 24.85
CA GLU A 61 -0.27 -2.48 25.30
C GLU A 61 0.86 -3.36 24.70
N LEU A 62 1.35 -3.05 23.50
CA LEU A 62 2.53 -3.68 22.90
C LEU A 62 3.79 -3.38 23.71
N SER A 63 4.01 -2.12 24.12
CA SER A 63 5.13 -1.77 25.00
C SER A 63 5.07 -2.47 26.37
N LEU A 64 3.88 -2.92 26.79
CA LEU A 64 3.66 -3.68 28.01
C LEU A 64 3.72 -5.21 27.79
N GLY A 65 3.92 -5.67 26.56
CA GLY A 65 3.96 -7.09 26.19
C GLY A 65 2.62 -7.83 26.31
N CYS A 66 1.50 -7.10 26.42
CA CYS A 66 0.17 -7.69 26.66
C CYS A 66 -0.55 -8.02 25.34
N VAL A 67 -0.06 -9.03 24.62
CA VAL A 67 -0.53 -9.42 23.28
C VAL A 67 -2.03 -9.77 23.23
N ASP A 68 -2.54 -10.52 24.22
CA ASP A 68 -3.96 -10.91 24.26
C ASP A 68 -4.90 -9.71 24.32
N ARG A 69 -4.46 -8.63 24.98
CA ARG A 69 -5.22 -7.39 25.04
C ARG A 69 -5.15 -6.63 23.72
N CYS A 70 -4.00 -6.65 23.04
CA CYS A 70 -3.87 -6.09 21.70
C CYS A 70 -4.88 -6.75 20.74
N ARG A 71 -4.99 -8.09 20.79
CA ARG A 71 -5.99 -8.84 19.99
C ARG A 71 -7.42 -8.40 20.28
N ALA A 72 -7.81 -8.37 21.56
CA ALA A 72 -9.16 -7.92 21.94
C ALA A 72 -9.43 -6.46 21.56
N LEU A 73 -8.40 -5.60 21.51
CA LEU A 73 -8.52 -4.23 21.03
C LEU A 73 -8.70 -4.16 19.51
N TYR A 74 -7.94 -4.95 18.74
CA TYR A 74 -8.08 -5.03 17.30
C TYR A 74 -9.43 -5.61 16.87
N GLU A 75 -9.95 -6.62 17.58
CA GLU A 75 -11.30 -7.15 17.34
C GLU A 75 -12.36 -6.05 17.46
N LYS A 76 -12.31 -5.27 18.56
CA LYS A 76 -13.22 -4.12 18.76
C LYS A 76 -13.01 -3.03 17.72
N TYR A 77 -11.77 -2.84 17.28
CA TYR A 77 -11.43 -1.82 16.30
C TYR A 77 -11.98 -2.16 14.91
N VAL A 78 -11.86 -3.42 14.50
CA VAL A 78 -12.45 -3.95 13.27
C VAL A 78 -13.97 -3.94 13.33
N GLN A 79 -14.58 -4.29 14.47
CA GLN A 79 -16.04 -4.19 14.64
C GLN A 79 -16.53 -2.74 14.46
N TRP A 80 -15.75 -1.76 14.91
CA TRP A 80 -16.10 -0.35 14.76
C TRP A 80 -15.87 0.17 13.35
N ALA A 81 -14.76 -0.21 12.70
CA ALA A 81 -14.39 0.23 11.36
C ALA A 81 -14.01 -0.95 10.44
N PRO A 82 -15.00 -1.73 9.98
CA PRO A 82 -14.74 -2.90 9.14
C PRO A 82 -14.17 -2.53 7.76
N GLY A 83 -14.42 -1.31 7.27
CA GLY A 83 -13.90 -0.81 6.00
C GLY A 83 -12.47 -0.24 6.05
N SER A 84 -11.88 -0.12 7.25
CA SER A 84 -10.54 0.47 7.41
C SER A 84 -9.46 -0.54 7.05
N ALA A 85 -8.98 -0.49 5.81
CA ALA A 85 -7.85 -1.31 5.36
C ALA A 85 -6.60 -1.15 6.24
N ALA A 86 -6.38 0.05 6.80
CA ALA A 86 -5.26 0.35 7.68
C ALA A 86 -5.40 -0.27 9.09
N ALA A 87 -6.61 -0.65 9.50
CA ALA A 87 -6.85 -1.39 10.74
C ALA A 87 -6.47 -2.86 10.54
N TRP A 88 -6.98 -3.46 9.47
CA TRP A 88 -6.69 -4.84 9.07
C TRP A 88 -5.20 -5.09 8.82
N SER A 89 -4.54 -4.20 8.07
CA SER A 89 -3.11 -4.36 7.77
C SER A 89 -2.25 -4.37 9.03
N ARG A 90 -2.52 -3.47 9.99
CA ARG A 90 -1.77 -3.43 11.25
C ARG A 90 -2.03 -4.62 12.15
N TRP A 91 -3.26 -5.14 12.17
CA TRP A 91 -3.57 -6.33 12.95
C TRP A 91 -2.83 -7.55 12.38
N ALA A 92 -2.88 -7.72 11.06
CA ALA A 92 -2.18 -8.81 10.41
C ALA A 92 -0.66 -8.69 10.54
N GLN A 93 -0.09 -7.48 10.44
CA GLN A 93 1.33 -7.23 10.73
C GLN A 93 1.72 -7.60 12.16
N LEU A 94 0.89 -7.25 13.15
CA LEU A 94 1.16 -7.65 14.53
C LEU A 94 1.19 -9.19 14.67
N GLU A 95 0.25 -9.92 14.09
CA GLU A 95 0.26 -11.39 14.15
C GLU A 95 1.46 -11.98 13.40
N ALA A 96 1.89 -11.36 12.30
CA ALA A 96 3.11 -11.75 11.57
C ALA A 96 4.37 -11.55 12.43
N GLU A 97 4.51 -10.41 13.12
CA GLU A 97 5.60 -10.13 14.06
C GLU A 97 5.65 -11.12 15.24
N LEU A 98 4.49 -11.65 15.62
CA LEU A 98 4.37 -12.68 16.67
C LEU A 98 4.68 -14.10 16.16
N GLY A 99 4.96 -14.27 14.87
CA GLY A 99 5.23 -15.56 14.24
C GLY A 99 3.98 -16.37 13.88
N GLU A 100 2.80 -15.77 13.98
CA GLU A 100 1.50 -16.42 13.73
C GLU A 100 1.03 -16.16 12.30
N ALA A 101 1.83 -16.62 11.33
CA ALA A 101 1.62 -16.37 9.90
C ALA A 101 0.23 -16.81 9.39
N ASP A 102 -0.27 -17.97 9.85
CA ASP A 102 -1.58 -18.48 9.42
C ASP A 102 -2.73 -17.60 9.91
N ARG A 103 -2.60 -17.00 11.09
CA ARG A 103 -3.59 -16.03 11.59
C ARG A 103 -3.50 -14.73 10.82
N ALA A 104 -2.30 -14.23 10.54
CA ALA A 104 -2.10 -13.04 9.73
C ALA A 104 -2.75 -13.19 8.35
N ARG A 105 -2.55 -14.34 7.69
CA ARG A 105 -3.21 -14.69 6.42
C ARG A 105 -4.73 -14.69 6.51
N ALA A 106 -5.27 -15.35 7.53
CA ALA A 106 -6.71 -15.37 7.75
C ALA A 106 -7.28 -13.96 7.94
N LEU A 107 -6.57 -13.08 8.66
CA LEU A 107 -6.95 -11.69 8.84
C LEU A 107 -6.89 -10.88 7.53
N PHE A 108 -5.87 -11.10 6.69
CA PHE A 108 -5.79 -10.45 5.37
C PHE A 108 -6.96 -10.86 4.47
N GLU A 109 -7.27 -12.16 4.37
CA GLU A 109 -8.40 -12.66 3.58
C GLU A 109 -9.75 -12.18 4.13
N LEU A 110 -9.92 -12.15 5.46
CA LEU A 110 -11.11 -11.58 6.09
C LEU A 110 -11.26 -10.09 5.77
N GLY A 111 -10.17 -9.34 5.82
CA GLY A 111 -10.13 -7.93 5.46
C GLY A 111 -10.52 -7.71 4.01
N LEU A 112 -9.95 -8.49 3.08
CA LEU A 112 -10.26 -8.43 1.65
C LEU A 112 -11.71 -8.83 1.32
N ALA A 113 -12.32 -9.70 2.13
CA ALA A 113 -13.72 -10.09 1.99
C ALA A 113 -14.71 -8.98 2.39
N GLN A 114 -14.30 -8.02 3.22
CA GLN A 114 -15.17 -6.91 3.61
C GLN A 114 -15.37 -5.93 2.44
N ARG A 115 -16.62 -5.51 2.21
CA ARG A 115 -16.96 -4.43 1.27
C ARG A 115 -17.91 -3.45 1.97
N PRO A 116 -17.70 -2.12 1.87
CA PRO A 116 -16.65 -1.42 1.13
C PRO A 116 -15.34 -1.27 1.92
N LEU A 117 -14.20 -1.40 1.22
CA LEU A 117 -12.86 -1.08 1.73
C LEU A 117 -12.45 0.28 1.18
N ASP A 118 -11.94 1.17 2.04
CA ASP A 118 -11.51 2.52 1.62
C ASP A 118 -10.30 2.49 0.67
N ALA A 119 -9.38 1.55 0.87
CA ALA A 119 -8.13 1.42 0.12
C ALA A 119 -7.68 -0.04 0.04
N PRO A 120 -8.31 -0.87 -0.81
CA PRO A 120 -7.95 -2.28 -0.94
C PRO A 120 -6.48 -2.48 -1.36
N GLU A 121 -5.93 -1.57 -2.17
CA GLU A 121 -4.53 -1.59 -2.61
C GLU A 121 -3.54 -1.62 -1.44
N LEU A 122 -3.83 -0.89 -0.35
CA LEU A 122 -2.96 -0.87 0.84
C LEU A 122 -2.96 -2.23 1.54
N LEU A 123 -4.10 -2.91 1.59
CA LEU A 123 -4.22 -4.22 2.21
C LEU A 123 -3.51 -5.29 1.39
N TRP A 124 -3.68 -5.27 0.06
CA TRP A 124 -2.97 -6.15 -0.86
C TRP A 124 -1.46 -5.97 -0.78
N LYS A 125 -0.97 -4.72 -0.79
CA LYS A 125 0.45 -4.44 -0.64
C LYS A 125 0.98 -4.98 0.69
N ALA A 126 0.29 -4.69 1.80
CA ALA A 126 0.71 -5.18 3.10
C ALA A 126 0.71 -6.71 3.18
N TYR A 127 -0.22 -7.38 2.49
CA TYR A 127 -0.26 -8.84 2.44
C TYR A 127 0.92 -9.42 1.66
N ILE A 128 1.23 -8.84 0.50
CA ILE A 128 2.39 -9.24 -0.32
C ILE A 128 3.70 -9.00 0.43
N ASP A 129 3.87 -7.82 1.05
CA ASP A 129 5.06 -7.49 1.83
C ASP A 129 5.25 -8.49 2.99
N ALA A 130 4.17 -8.87 3.67
CA ALA A 130 4.21 -9.86 4.76
C ALA A 130 4.61 -11.26 4.28
N GLU A 131 4.08 -11.76 3.16
CA GLU A 131 4.49 -13.06 2.60
C GLU A 131 5.94 -13.02 2.08
N ALA A 132 6.38 -11.89 1.55
CA ALA A 132 7.77 -11.68 1.14
C ALA A 132 8.74 -11.73 2.34
N GLU A 133 8.38 -11.10 3.47
CA GLU A 133 9.15 -11.17 4.72
C GLU A 133 9.24 -12.59 5.29
N LEU A 134 8.18 -13.38 5.12
CA LEU A 134 8.16 -14.80 5.51
C LEU A 134 8.95 -15.71 4.55
N GLY A 135 9.41 -15.20 3.40
CA GLY A 135 10.12 -15.96 2.37
C GLY A 135 9.23 -16.87 1.53
N GLU A 136 7.90 -16.70 1.59
CA GLU A 136 6.91 -17.54 0.91
C GLU A 136 6.63 -17.02 -0.51
N VAL A 137 7.68 -17.02 -1.33
CA VAL A 137 7.68 -16.45 -2.69
C VAL A 137 6.58 -17.02 -3.58
N GLY A 138 6.27 -18.32 -3.45
CA GLY A 138 5.21 -18.97 -4.20
C GLY A 138 3.84 -18.35 -3.93
N ARG A 139 3.51 -18.10 -2.66
CA ARG A 139 2.24 -17.47 -2.29
C ARG A 139 2.19 -16.01 -2.68
N ALA A 140 3.29 -15.28 -2.53
CA ALA A 140 3.38 -13.89 -2.97
C ALA A 140 3.06 -13.76 -4.47
N ARG A 141 3.52 -14.70 -5.31
CA ARG A 141 3.16 -14.76 -6.74
C ARG A 141 1.67 -14.96 -6.96
N ASP A 142 1.06 -15.90 -6.26
CA ASP A 142 -0.39 -16.16 -6.36
C ASP A 142 -1.20 -14.92 -5.98
N LEU A 143 -0.74 -14.16 -4.98
CA LEU A 143 -1.36 -12.89 -4.58
C LEU A 143 -1.20 -11.81 -5.66
N TYR A 144 -0.03 -11.70 -6.30
CA TYR A 144 0.17 -10.80 -7.43
C TYR A 144 -0.74 -11.14 -8.61
N GLU A 145 -0.85 -12.42 -8.99
CA GLU A 145 -1.75 -12.84 -10.08
C GLU A 145 -3.22 -12.50 -9.76
N ARG A 146 -3.68 -12.76 -8.53
CA ARG A 146 -5.03 -12.35 -8.07
C ARG A 146 -5.24 -10.84 -8.14
N LEU A 147 -4.24 -10.05 -7.73
CA LEU A 147 -4.33 -8.58 -7.75
C LEU A 147 -4.36 -8.03 -9.19
N LEU A 148 -3.63 -8.67 -10.09
CA LEU A 148 -3.60 -8.33 -11.53
C LEU A 148 -4.92 -8.65 -12.22
N GLU A 149 -5.58 -9.76 -11.86
CA GLU A 149 -6.92 -10.08 -12.34
C GLU A 149 -7.96 -9.01 -11.94
N LEU A 150 -7.84 -8.47 -10.72
CA LEU A 150 -8.78 -7.49 -10.18
C LEU A 150 -8.58 -6.07 -10.73
N THR A 151 -7.33 -5.61 -10.82
CA THR A 151 -7.04 -4.19 -11.06
C THR A 151 -6.34 -3.92 -12.38
N GLY A 152 -5.55 -4.87 -12.90
CA GLY A 152 -4.81 -4.74 -14.16
C GLY A 152 -3.91 -3.50 -14.28
N HIS A 153 -3.64 -2.79 -13.18
CA HIS A 153 -2.92 -1.52 -13.20
C HIS A 153 -1.42 -1.71 -13.45
N VAL A 154 -0.81 -0.83 -14.24
CA VAL A 154 0.64 -0.88 -14.54
C VAL A 154 1.50 -0.87 -13.29
N LYS A 155 1.10 -0.13 -12.25
CA LYS A 155 1.83 -0.08 -10.98
C LYS A 155 1.95 -1.46 -10.32
N VAL A 156 0.95 -2.31 -10.47
CA VAL A 156 0.98 -3.69 -9.94
C VAL A 156 1.90 -4.57 -10.78
N TRP A 157 1.89 -4.41 -12.10
CA TRP A 157 2.83 -5.11 -12.99
C TRP A 157 4.28 -4.73 -12.69
N LEU A 158 4.56 -3.45 -12.46
CA LEU A 158 5.90 -2.96 -12.10
C LEU A 158 6.35 -3.52 -10.75
N SER A 159 5.47 -3.53 -9.75
CA SER A 159 5.82 -4.10 -8.44
C SER A 159 6.01 -5.61 -8.50
N PHE A 160 5.24 -6.33 -9.33
CA PHE A 160 5.42 -7.76 -9.55
C PHE A 160 6.74 -8.07 -10.25
N ALA A 161 7.09 -7.31 -11.29
CA ALA A 161 8.37 -7.47 -11.99
C ALA A 161 9.57 -7.17 -11.08
N ALA A 162 9.49 -6.12 -10.26
CA ALA A 162 10.51 -5.80 -9.27
C ALA A 162 10.63 -6.89 -8.20
N PHE A 163 9.50 -7.46 -7.75
CA PHE A 163 9.48 -8.57 -6.81
C PHE A 163 10.17 -9.81 -7.38
N GLU A 164 9.86 -10.20 -8.63
CA GLU A 164 10.54 -11.32 -9.29
C GLU A 164 12.02 -11.06 -9.47
N ALA A 165 12.40 -9.84 -9.88
CA ALA A 165 13.80 -9.47 -10.08
C ALA A 165 14.63 -9.53 -8.79
N ALA A 166 14.01 -9.28 -7.63
CA ALA A 166 14.68 -9.39 -6.33
C ALA A 166 14.92 -10.83 -5.88
N GLN A 167 14.29 -11.83 -6.53
CA GLN A 167 14.49 -13.25 -6.21
C GLN A 167 15.73 -13.81 -6.91
N ASP A 168 16.36 -14.82 -6.31
CA ASP A 168 17.48 -15.53 -6.91
C ASP A 168 17.12 -16.13 -8.28
N GLY A 169 17.92 -15.81 -9.30
CA GLY A 169 17.68 -16.20 -10.69
C GLY A 169 16.39 -15.62 -11.28
N GLY A 170 15.89 -14.52 -10.71
CA GLY A 170 14.61 -13.91 -11.07
C GLY A 170 14.60 -13.08 -12.34
N ALA A 171 15.76 -12.85 -12.98
CA ALA A 171 15.86 -11.99 -14.15
C ALA A 171 15.00 -12.46 -15.33
N GLU A 172 15.07 -13.74 -15.71
CA GLU A 172 14.23 -14.29 -16.78
C GLU A 172 12.74 -14.20 -16.46
N ARG A 173 12.37 -14.41 -15.19
CA ARG A 173 10.98 -14.31 -14.74
C ARG A 173 10.49 -12.86 -14.79
N ALA A 174 11.28 -11.91 -14.33
CA ALA A 174 10.98 -10.48 -14.42
C ALA A 174 10.77 -10.03 -15.87
N ARG A 175 11.62 -10.49 -16.81
CA ARG A 175 11.41 -10.27 -18.26
C ARG A 175 10.09 -10.82 -18.75
N GLY A 176 9.75 -12.05 -18.34
CA GLY A 176 8.45 -12.67 -18.65
C GLY A 176 7.28 -11.83 -18.14
N VAL A 177 7.38 -11.30 -16.92
CA VAL A 177 6.37 -10.41 -16.33
C VAL A 177 6.24 -9.10 -17.11
N TYR A 178 7.35 -8.44 -17.47
CA TYR A 178 7.32 -7.23 -18.29
C TYR A 178 6.71 -7.48 -19.68
N GLY A 179 7.06 -8.61 -20.32
CA GLY A 179 6.49 -9.02 -21.60
C GLY A 179 4.97 -9.23 -21.52
N ARG A 180 4.50 -9.99 -20.52
CA ARG A 180 3.07 -10.21 -20.26
C ARG A 180 2.33 -8.91 -19.98
N ALA A 181 2.91 -8.02 -19.17
CA ALA A 181 2.34 -6.72 -18.86
C ALA A 181 2.15 -5.88 -20.13
N PHE A 182 3.13 -5.86 -21.03
CA PHE A 182 3.05 -5.12 -22.28
C PHE A 182 1.99 -5.67 -23.24
N GLU A 183 1.91 -7.01 -23.36
CA GLU A 183 0.88 -7.66 -24.16
C GLU A 183 -0.52 -7.38 -23.63
N GLN A 184 -0.73 -7.50 -22.32
CA GLN A 184 -2.02 -7.23 -21.69
C GLN A 184 -2.42 -5.76 -21.82
N LEU A 185 -1.50 -4.81 -21.69
CA LEU A 185 -1.78 -3.39 -21.91
C LEU A 185 -2.17 -3.11 -23.36
N ARG A 186 -1.47 -3.72 -24.32
CA ARG A 186 -1.79 -3.59 -25.74
C ARG A 186 -3.18 -4.13 -26.06
N GLU A 187 -3.58 -5.23 -25.44
CA GLU A 187 -4.88 -5.90 -25.68
C GLU A 187 -6.04 -5.20 -24.96
N ARG A 188 -5.89 -4.89 -23.67
CA ARG A 188 -6.97 -4.34 -22.84
C ARG A 188 -7.10 -2.82 -22.96
N GLN A 189 -6.00 -2.11 -23.21
CA GLN A 189 -5.95 -0.65 -23.19
C GLN A 189 -5.04 -0.07 -24.30
N PRO A 190 -5.39 -0.27 -25.59
CA PRO A 190 -4.57 0.22 -26.72
C PRO A 190 -4.39 1.74 -26.77
N GLU A 191 -5.24 2.50 -26.07
CA GLU A 191 -5.15 3.96 -25.98
C GLU A 191 -4.25 4.46 -24.84
N ALA A 192 -3.91 3.61 -23.86
CA ALA A 192 -3.09 3.94 -22.70
C ALA A 192 -1.57 3.98 -23.05
N LYS A 193 -1.23 4.82 -24.03
CA LYS A 193 0.13 4.98 -24.54
C LYS A 193 1.10 5.48 -23.48
N GLU A 194 0.63 6.31 -22.54
CA GLU A 194 1.45 6.82 -21.43
C GLU A 194 1.82 5.69 -20.46
N GLU A 195 0.85 4.86 -20.09
CA GLU A 195 1.05 3.69 -19.23
C GLU A 195 2.00 2.66 -19.85
N ALA A 196 1.86 2.41 -21.16
CA ALA A 196 2.78 1.57 -21.91
C ALA A 196 4.21 2.17 -21.96
N VAL A 197 4.35 3.48 -22.09
CA VAL A 197 5.66 4.15 -22.04
C VAL A 197 6.29 4.01 -20.66
N VAL A 198 5.55 4.23 -19.58
CA VAL A 198 6.05 4.06 -18.20
C VAL A 198 6.53 2.62 -17.96
N LEU A 199 5.77 1.62 -18.42
CA LEU A 199 6.18 0.22 -18.33
C LEU A 199 7.49 -0.05 -19.09
N LEU A 200 7.59 0.43 -20.33
CA LEU A 200 8.77 0.21 -21.17
C LEU A 200 10.01 0.96 -20.67
N GLU A 201 9.84 2.17 -20.12
CA GLU A 201 10.91 2.93 -19.49
C GLU A 201 11.45 2.20 -18.24
N ALA A 202 10.56 1.66 -17.41
CA ALA A 202 10.94 0.86 -16.25
C ALA A 202 11.65 -0.44 -16.65
N TRP A 203 11.13 -1.16 -17.66
CA TRP A 203 11.77 -2.37 -18.18
C TRP A 203 13.17 -2.05 -18.72
N LYS A 204 13.32 -0.97 -19.50
CA LYS A 204 14.61 -0.53 -20.03
C LYS A 204 15.61 -0.19 -18.92
N ALA A 205 15.17 0.56 -17.91
CA ALA A 205 16.02 0.92 -16.77
C ALA A 205 16.50 -0.34 -16.03
N TRP A 206 15.60 -1.29 -15.82
CA TRP A 206 15.93 -2.56 -15.18
C TRP A 206 16.91 -3.41 -15.99
N GLU A 207 16.74 -3.56 -17.32
CA GLU A 207 17.70 -4.29 -18.18
C GLU A 207 19.08 -3.63 -18.18
N ALA A 208 19.14 -2.30 -18.12
CA ALA A 208 20.39 -1.55 -18.04
C ALA A 208 21.14 -1.83 -16.71
N GLU A 209 20.42 -2.01 -15.60
CA GLU A 209 21.00 -2.39 -14.30
C GLU A 209 21.51 -3.83 -14.28
N GLN A 210 20.85 -4.76 -14.99
CA GLN A 210 21.29 -6.16 -15.10
C GLN A 210 22.52 -6.33 -16.02
N GLY A 211 22.86 -5.32 -16.84
CA GLY A 211 24.05 -5.34 -17.71
C GLY A 211 23.85 -6.08 -19.04
N GLU A 212 22.63 -6.46 -19.40
CA GLU A 212 22.32 -7.11 -20.68
C GLU A 212 21.96 -6.08 -21.76
N GLY A 213 22.98 -5.66 -22.53
CA GLY A 213 22.79 -4.69 -23.63
C GLY A 213 21.82 -5.15 -24.72
N GLU A 214 21.67 -6.47 -24.92
CA GLU A 214 20.72 -7.04 -25.88
C GLU A 214 19.26 -6.88 -25.43
N GLY A 215 18.98 -7.03 -24.13
CA GLY A 215 17.66 -6.81 -23.53
C GLY A 215 17.22 -5.36 -23.70
N VAL A 216 18.12 -4.40 -23.46
CA VAL A 216 17.86 -2.97 -23.63
C VAL A 216 17.47 -2.64 -25.08
N ALA A 217 18.19 -3.17 -26.07
CA ALA A 217 17.92 -2.92 -27.48
C ALA A 217 16.56 -3.50 -27.93
N GLU A 218 16.15 -4.63 -27.36
CA GLU A 218 14.86 -5.25 -27.64
C GLU A 218 13.69 -4.45 -27.07
N VAL A 219 13.86 -3.87 -25.86
CA VAL A 219 12.86 -2.97 -25.27
C VAL A 219 12.75 -1.66 -26.04
N GLU A 220 13.87 -1.09 -26.51
CA GLU A 220 13.88 0.13 -27.32
C GLU A 220 13.11 -0.01 -28.65
N LYS A 221 13.16 -1.19 -29.28
CA LYS A 221 12.36 -1.46 -30.49
C LYS A 221 10.86 -1.39 -30.23
N ARG A 222 10.42 -1.71 -29.01
CA ARG A 222 9.01 -1.74 -28.59
C ARG A 222 8.48 -0.37 -28.18
N MET A 223 9.36 0.61 -27.94
CA MET A 223 8.94 1.97 -27.59
C MET A 223 8.19 2.66 -28.74
N PRO A 224 7.06 3.34 -28.47
CA PRO A 224 6.39 4.16 -29.46
C PRO A 224 7.33 5.25 -29.98
N ARG A 225 7.62 5.24 -31.28
CA ARG A 225 8.42 6.30 -31.90
C ARG A 225 7.64 7.60 -31.86
N ARG A 226 8.18 8.65 -31.24
CA ARG A 226 7.64 10.01 -31.35
C ARG A 226 7.78 10.50 -32.80
N VAL A 227 6.74 10.32 -33.60
CA VAL A 227 6.68 10.93 -34.94
C VAL A 227 6.41 12.42 -34.76
N LYS A 228 7.45 13.26 -34.89
CA LYS A 228 7.26 14.70 -35.05
C LYS A 228 6.52 14.93 -36.38
N ARG A 229 5.22 15.20 -36.31
CA ARG A 229 4.43 15.54 -37.49
C ARG A 229 4.80 16.96 -37.92
N ARG A 230 5.78 17.08 -38.82
CA ARG A 230 6.12 18.36 -39.46
C ARG A 230 4.90 18.85 -40.24
N ARG A 231 4.27 19.92 -39.77
CA ARG A 231 3.23 20.62 -40.55
C ARG A 231 3.98 21.49 -41.58
N PRO A 232 3.75 21.31 -42.89
CA PRO A 232 4.31 22.23 -43.87
C PRO A 232 3.67 23.61 -43.65
N ILE A 233 4.51 24.66 -43.66
CA ILE A 233 4.05 26.04 -43.63
C ILE A 233 3.40 26.30 -44.99
N LEU A 234 2.10 26.62 -45.00
CA LEU A 234 1.39 27.03 -46.19
C LEU A 234 1.56 28.55 -46.35
N LEU A 235 2.06 28.99 -47.50
CA LEU A 235 2.06 30.40 -47.89
C LEU A 235 0.62 30.82 -48.27
N GLU A 236 0.31 32.11 -48.24
CA GLU A 236 -1.03 32.65 -48.55
C GLU A 236 -1.57 32.22 -49.93
N ASP A 237 -0.68 31.85 -50.87
CA ASP A 237 -1.01 31.38 -52.22
C ASP A 237 -1.28 29.86 -52.32
N GLY A 238 -1.35 29.14 -51.19
CA GLY A 238 -1.60 27.69 -51.18
C GLY A 238 -0.43 26.82 -51.66
N SER A 239 0.74 27.42 -51.91
CA SER A 239 1.99 26.71 -52.19
C SER A 239 2.72 26.33 -50.90
N ALA A 240 3.38 25.18 -50.90
CA ALA A 240 4.17 24.70 -49.76
C ALA A 240 5.42 25.59 -49.59
N GLY A 241 5.49 26.33 -48.48
CA GLY A 241 6.64 27.17 -48.15
C GLY A 241 7.87 26.32 -47.85
N ALA A 242 9.01 26.68 -48.43
CA ALA A 242 10.31 26.09 -48.16
C ALA A 242 10.85 26.58 -46.81
N GLY A 243 10.20 26.16 -45.71
CA GLY A 243 10.60 26.50 -44.35
C GLY A 243 10.04 25.46 -43.38
N VAL A 244 10.92 24.92 -42.54
CA VAL A 244 10.54 24.07 -41.41
C VAL A 244 10.77 24.92 -40.17
N GLU A 245 9.69 25.31 -39.47
CA GLU A 245 9.83 25.80 -38.09
C GLU A 245 10.13 24.61 -37.17
N GLU A 246 11.12 24.78 -36.28
CA GLU A 246 11.64 23.75 -35.36
C GLU A 246 10.67 23.34 -34.23
#